data_AF-A0A7S2F7N0-F1
#
_entry.id   AF-A0A7S2F7N0-F1
#
_cell.length_a   1.000
_cell.length_b   1.000
_cell.length_c   1.000
_cell.angle_alpha   90.00
_cell.angle_beta   90.00
_cell.angle_gamma   90.00
#
_symmetry.space_group_name_H-M   'P 1'
#
loop_
_entity.id
_entity.type
_entity.pdbx_description
1 polymer ?
#
loop_
_entity_poly.entity_id
_entity_poly.type
_entity_poly.pdbx_seq_one_letter_code
_entity_poly.pdbx_strand_id
1 'polypeptide(L)'
;RPFQEVTRDLQLKKEQVYQLHADFVYAQQSSWRLQTELEEVKQELDFLHKQPNGRFLASMLEEREQEYMKNRQSVTELREKLRGATSALETLQTELRICKSWEQQVE
;
A
#
# COMPACT_ATOMS: atom_id res chain seq x y z
N ARG A 1 -27.87 19.35 -3.95
CA ARG A 1 -27.76 20.15 -2.69
C ARG A 1 -26.37 19.88 -2.16
N PRO A 2 -25.53 20.92 -1.91
CA PRO A 2 -24.12 20.75 -1.57
C PRO A 2 -23.87 19.75 -0.43
N PHE A 3 -24.71 19.77 0.61
CA PHE A 3 -24.62 18.84 1.73
C PHE A 3 -24.77 17.35 1.35
N GLN A 4 -25.73 17.04 0.45
CA GLN A 4 -25.99 15.67 0.01
C GLN A 4 -24.87 15.14 -0.89
N GLU A 5 -24.32 16.01 -1.74
CA GLU A 5 -23.19 15.71 -2.62
C GLU A 5 -21.92 15.43 -1.82
N VAL A 6 -21.54 16.33 -0.90
CA VAL A 6 -20.36 16.16 -0.03
C VAL A 6 -20.50 14.92 0.87
N THR A 7 -21.72 14.60 1.35
CA THR A 7 -21.96 13.39 2.14
C THR A 7 -21.72 12.11 1.32
N ARG A 8 -22.19 12.08 0.07
CA ARG A 8 -21.97 10.95 -0.84
C ARG A 8 -20.49 10.79 -1.16
N ASP A 9 -19.82 11.88 -1.51
CA ASP A 9 -18.41 11.86 -1.86
C ASP A 9 -17.55 11.42 -0.67
N LEU A 10 -17.89 11.86 0.54
CA LEU A 10 -17.24 11.41 1.77
C LEU A 10 -17.38 9.89 1.95
N GLN A 11 -18.55 9.33 1.68
CA GLN A 11 -18.80 7.90 1.80
C GLN A 11 -17.97 7.08 0.81
N LEU A 12 -17.99 7.47 -0.46
CA LEU A 12 -17.16 6.85 -1.51
C LEU A 12 -15.67 6.96 -1.18
N LYS A 13 -15.24 8.10 -0.64
CA LYS A 13 -13.83 8.29 -0.28
C LYS A 13 -13.38 7.41 0.87
N LYS A 14 -14.25 7.16 1.87
CA LYS A 14 -13.98 6.21 2.96
C LYS A 14 -13.76 4.80 2.42
N GLU A 15 -14.64 4.33 1.53
CA GLU A 15 -14.52 3.01 0.90
C GLU A 15 -13.19 2.87 0.14
N GLN A 16 -12.81 3.89 -0.63
CA GLN A 16 -11.52 3.92 -1.33
C GLN A 16 -10.32 3.84 -0.37
N VAL A 17 -10.36 4.59 0.75
CA VAL A 17 -9.29 4.55 1.77
C VAL A 17 -9.19 3.15 2.38
N TYR A 18 -10.32 2.50 2.71
CA TYR A 18 -10.30 1.14 3.26
C TYR A 18 -9.70 0.13 2.28
N GLN A 19 -10.06 0.21 1.00
CA GLN A 19 -9.49 -0.69 -0.02
C GLN A 19 -7.98 -0.47 -0.17
N LEU A 20 -7.54 0.79 -0.31
CA LEU A 20 -6.12 1.12 -0.42
C LEU A 20 -5.32 0.67 0.81
N HIS A 21 -5.91 0.76 2.00
CA HIS A 21 -5.28 0.27 3.22
C HIS A 21 -5.14 -1.26 3.21
N ALA A 22 -6.18 -1.99 2.79
CA ALA A 22 -6.10 -3.45 2.66
C ALA A 22 -5.01 -3.88 1.68
N ASP A 23 -4.96 -3.25 0.51
CA ASP A 23 -3.94 -3.51 -0.51
C ASP A 23 -2.53 -3.18 0.01
N PHE A 24 -2.37 -2.06 0.73
CA PHE A 24 -1.11 -1.66 1.34
C PHE A 24 -0.62 -2.67 2.38
N VAL A 25 -1.50 -3.14 3.27
CA VAL A 25 -1.16 -4.15 4.28
C VAL A 25 -0.75 -5.46 3.61
N TYR A 26 -1.49 -5.91 2.60
CA TYR A 26 -1.16 -7.11 1.84
C TYR A 26 0.22 -6.99 1.18
N ALA A 27 0.49 -5.87 0.50
CA ALA A 27 1.77 -5.61 -0.13
C ALA A 27 2.93 -5.59 0.89
N GLN A 28 2.74 -4.95 2.05
CA GLN A 28 3.76 -4.95 3.11
C GLN A 28 4.06 -6.35 3.66
N GLN A 29 3.04 -7.16 3.89
CA GLN A 29 3.23 -8.54 4.38
C GLN A 29 3.98 -9.39 3.34
N SER A 30 3.61 -9.27 2.07
CA SER A 30 4.34 -9.92 0.97
C SER A 30 5.79 -9.45 0.88
N SER A 31 6.06 -8.15 1.05
CA SER A 31 7.43 -7.61 1.06
C SER A 31 8.27 -8.21 2.19
N TRP A 32 7.71 -8.32 3.39
CA TRP A 32 8.40 -8.88 4.55
C TRP A 32 8.73 -10.35 4.34
N ARG A 33 7.77 -11.13 3.85
CA ARG A 33 7.98 -12.55 3.52
C ARG A 33 9.09 -12.74 2.49
N LEU A 34 9.05 -11.99 1.38
CA LEU A 34 10.08 -12.07 0.34
C LEU A 34 11.46 -11.69 0.88
N GLN A 35 11.54 -10.70 1.76
CA GLN A 35 12.79 -10.32 2.40
C GLN A 35 13.36 -11.46 3.26
N THR A 36 12.52 -12.14 4.04
CA THR A 36 12.93 -13.30 4.85
C THR A 36 13.38 -14.46 3.97
N GLU A 37 12.61 -14.82 2.95
CA GLU A 37 12.97 -15.89 2.00
C GLU A 37 14.30 -15.59 1.30
N LEU A 38 14.54 -14.34 0.90
CA LEU A 38 15.80 -13.92 0.29
C LEU A 38 17.01 -14.06 1.24
N GLU A 39 16.84 -13.73 2.51
CA GLU A 39 17.89 -13.86 3.52
C GLU A 39 18.24 -15.34 3.77
N GLU A 40 17.23 -16.22 3.86
CA GLU A 40 17.42 -17.66 3.99
C GLU A 40 18.17 -18.26 2.79
N VAL A 41 17.75 -17.91 1.57
CA VAL A 41 18.39 -18.38 0.33
C VAL A 41 19.82 -17.86 0.20
N LYS A 42 20.11 -16.62 0.63
CA LYS A 42 21.48 -16.07 0.65
C LYS A 42 22.40 -16.86 1.57
N GLN A 43 21.92 -17.17 2.78
CA GLN A 43 22.68 -17.97 3.74
C GLN A 43 22.95 -19.39 3.22
N GLU A 44 21.96 -20.00 2.56
CA GLU A 44 22.14 -21.31 1.94
C GLU A 44 23.11 -21.26 0.74
N LEU A 45 23.07 -20.20 -0.06
CA LEU A 45 24.01 -19.96 -1.16
C LEU A 45 25.45 -19.77 -0.65
N ASP A 46 25.66 -19.04 0.44
CA ASP A 46 26.99 -18.89 1.05
C ASP A 46 27.57 -20.24 1.49
N PHE A 47 26.73 -21.18 1.92
CA PHE A 47 27.11 -22.56 2.21
C PHE A 47 27.39 -23.38 0.93
N LEU A 48 26.57 -23.20 -0.11
CA LEU A 48 26.59 -23.98 -1.35
C LEU A 48 27.48 -23.42 -2.47
N HIS A 49 28.04 -22.21 -2.33
CA HIS A 49 28.99 -21.61 -3.28
C HIS A 49 30.25 -22.48 -3.51
N LYS A 50 30.47 -23.50 -2.67
CA LYS A 50 31.51 -24.52 -2.83
C LYS A 50 31.08 -25.71 -3.72
N GLN A 51 29.85 -25.74 -4.23
CA GLN A 51 29.28 -26.86 -4.98
C GLN A 51 28.82 -26.47 -6.40
N PRO A 52 28.74 -27.42 -7.35
CA PRO A 52 28.35 -27.16 -8.75
C PRO A 52 26.96 -26.53 -8.92
N ASN A 53 26.10 -26.68 -7.91
CA ASN A 53 24.70 -26.28 -7.92
C ASN A 53 24.51 -24.75 -7.72
N GLY A 54 25.59 -24.03 -7.36
CA GLY A 54 25.54 -22.60 -7.03
C GLY A 54 25.02 -21.70 -8.16
N ARG A 55 25.22 -22.07 -9.45
CA ARG A 55 24.68 -21.27 -10.57
C ARG A 55 23.15 -21.29 -10.66
N PHE A 56 22.52 -22.43 -10.37
CA PHE A 56 21.05 -22.55 -10.40
C PHE A 56 20.43 -21.72 -9.27
N LEU A 57 21.00 -21.83 -8.07
CA LEU A 57 20.55 -21.06 -6.90
C LEU A 57 20.77 -19.56 -7.06
N ALA A 58 21.86 -19.14 -7.70
CA ALA A 58 22.10 -17.72 -8.00
C ALA A 58 21.02 -17.13 -8.93
N SER A 59 20.59 -17.88 -9.96
CA SER A 59 19.51 -17.46 -10.85
C SER A 59 18.17 -17.34 -10.12
N MET A 60 17.85 -18.31 -9.25
CA MET A 60 16.64 -18.27 -8.41
C MET A 60 16.67 -17.08 -7.44
N LEU A 61 17.84 -16.78 -6.85
CA LEU A 61 18.00 -15.62 -5.97
C LEU A 61 17.76 -14.31 -6.73
N GLU A 62 18.34 -14.17 -7.92
CA GLU A 62 18.14 -12.98 -8.76
C GLU A 62 16.66 -12.74 -9.10
N GLU A 63 15.91 -13.78 -9.47
CA GLU A 63 14.47 -13.68 -9.73
C GLU A 63 13.69 -13.21 -8.50
N ARG A 64 14.02 -13.75 -7.32
CA ARG A 64 13.40 -13.36 -6.05
C ARG A 64 13.77 -11.95 -5.63
N GLU A 65 15.00 -11.50 -5.88
CA GLU A 65 15.41 -10.12 -5.62
C GLU A 65 14.65 -9.14 -6.52
N GLN A 66 14.45 -9.49 -7.79
CA GLN A 66 13.61 -8.69 -8.69
C GLN A 66 12.15 -8.63 -8.21
N GLU A 67 11.58 -9.74 -7.76
CA GLU A 67 10.22 -9.81 -7.21
C GLU A 67 10.09 -8.91 -5.97
N TYR A 68 11.05 -8.99 -5.04
CA TYR A 68 11.11 -8.14 -3.85
C TYR A 68 11.21 -6.65 -4.22
N MET A 69 12.04 -6.30 -5.19
CA MET A 69 12.19 -4.90 -5.63
C MET A 69 10.91 -4.35 -6.25
N LYS A 70 10.21 -5.14 -7.08
CA LYS A 70 8.90 -4.78 -7.62
C LYS A 70 7.87 -4.60 -6.51
N ASN A 71 7.82 -5.53 -5.55
CA ASN A 71 6.90 -5.45 -4.42
C ASN A 71 7.15 -4.18 -3.57
N ARG A 72 8.43 -3.84 -3.32
CA ARG A 72 8.81 -2.61 -2.60
C ARG A 72 8.37 -1.34 -3.33
N GLN A 73 8.43 -1.32 -4.66
CA GLN A 73 7.89 -0.22 -5.47
C GLN A 73 6.37 -0.12 -5.29
N SER A 74 5.64 -1.23 -5.39
CA SER A 74 4.19 -1.26 -5.16
C SER A 74 3.80 -0.77 -3.76
N VAL A 75 4.54 -1.16 -2.71
CA VAL A 75 4.33 -0.65 -1.34
C VAL A 75 4.50 0.87 -1.28
N THR A 76 5.49 1.41 -2.01
CA THR A 76 5.76 2.85 -2.05
C THR A 76 4.62 3.60 -2.75
N GLU A 77 4.17 3.12 -3.90
CA GLU A 77 3.04 3.71 -4.64
C GLU A 77 1.73 3.65 -3.84
N LEU A 78 1.43 2.51 -3.20
CA LEU A 78 0.24 2.35 -2.37
C LEU A 78 0.26 3.29 -1.17
N ARG A 79 1.44 3.52 -0.58
CA ARG A 79 1.60 4.50 0.51
C ARG A 79 1.28 5.92 0.04
N GLU A 80 1.74 6.32 -1.13
CA GLU A 80 1.46 7.65 -1.69
C GLU A 80 -0.02 7.82 -2.03
N LYS A 81 -0.63 6.81 -2.68
CA LYS A 81 -2.07 6.79 -2.97
C LYS A 81 -2.90 6.87 -1.70
N LEU A 82 -2.55 6.11 -0.67
CA LEU A 82 -3.23 6.13 0.62
C LEU A 82 -3.12 7.51 1.28
N ARG A 83 -1.93 8.13 1.27
CA ARG A 83 -1.74 9.50 1.78
C ARG A 83 -2.65 10.50 1.06
N GLY A 84 -2.70 10.46 -0.27
CA GLY A 84 -3.56 11.35 -1.06
C GLY A 84 -5.04 11.13 -0.79
N ALA A 85 -5.47 9.86 -0.69
CA ALA A 85 -6.85 9.52 -0.39
C ALA A 85 -7.28 9.98 1.02
N THR A 86 -6.41 9.81 2.02
CA THR A 86 -6.64 10.29 3.40
C THR A 86 -6.73 11.81 3.46
N SER A 87 -5.83 12.53 2.79
CA SER A 87 -5.89 14.00 2.74
C SER A 87 -7.19 14.50 2.10
N ALA A 88 -7.62 13.90 0.98
CA ALA A 88 -8.90 14.24 0.36
C ALA A 88 -10.10 13.91 1.26
N LEU A 89 -10.03 12.84 2.07
CA LEU A 89 -11.05 12.51 3.05
C LEU A 89 -11.16 13.61 4.12
N GLU A 90 -10.04 14.13 4.63
CA GLU A 90 -10.00 15.22 5.60
C GLU A 90 -10.59 16.53 5.03
N THR A 91 -10.33 16.82 3.76
CA THR A 91 -10.94 17.95 3.04
C THR A 91 -12.46 17.80 3.00
N LEU A 92 -12.98 16.65 2.55
CA LEU A 92 -14.42 16.39 2.50
C LEU A 92 -15.09 16.44 3.89
N GLN A 93 -14.39 16.01 4.95
CA GLN A 93 -14.89 16.14 6.32
C GLN A 93 -15.00 17.62 6.74
N THR A 94 -14.05 18.45 6.32
CA THR A 94 -14.06 19.88 6.59
C THR A 94 -15.18 20.58 5.82
N GLU A 95 -15.34 20.27 4.53
CA GLU A 95 -16.45 20.78 3.71
C GLU A 95 -17.81 20.36 4.28
N LEU A 96 -17.95 19.11 4.72
CA LEU A 96 -19.19 18.63 5.33
C LEU A 96 -19.53 19.42 6.60
N ARG A 97 -18.52 19.74 7.44
CA ARG A 97 -18.69 20.56 8.64
C ARG A 97 -19.18 21.96 8.28
N ILE A 98 -18.60 22.55 7.23
CA ILE A 98 -19.00 23.86 6.71
C ILE A 98 -20.46 23.79 6.24
N CYS A 99 -20.81 22.85 5.35
CA CYS A 99 -22.18 22.69 4.85
C CYS A 99 -23.21 22.54 5.97
N LYS A 100 -22.92 21.73 7.01
CA LYS A 100 -23.80 21.59 8.19
C LYS A 100 -24.01 22.91 8.93
N SER A 101 -22.94 23.71 9.09
CA SER A 101 -23.05 25.01 9.75
C SER A 101 -23.93 25.98 8.96
N TRP A 102 -23.87 25.96 7.63
CA TRP A 102 -24.73 26.80 6.79
C TRP A 102 -26.18 26.36 6.84
N GLU A 103 -26.47 25.05 6.81
CA GLU A 103 -27.84 24.54 6.97
C GLU A 103 -28.46 24.99 8.30
N GLN A 104 -27.71 24.93 9.40
CA GLN A 104 -28.16 25.37 10.72
C GLN A 104 -28.41 26.88 10.86
N GLN A 105 -27.84 27.72 9.99
CA GLN A 105 -28.02 29.19 10.04
C GLN A 105 -29.20 29.66 9.18
N VAL A 106 -29.68 28.81 8.27
CA VAL A 106 -30.73 29.13 7.30
C VAL A 106 -32.08 28.52 7.72
N GLU A 107 -32.09 27.60 8.69
CA GLU A 107 -33.27 27.12 9.43
C GLU A 107 -33.63 28.03 10.62
#